data_AF-A0A9P7DH33-F1
#
_entry.id   AF-A0A9P7DH33-F1
#
_cell.length_a   1.000
_cell.length_b   1.000
_cell.length_c   1.000
_cell.angle_alpha   90.00
_cell.angle_beta   90.00
_cell.angle_gamma   90.00
#
_symmetry.space_group_name_H-M   'P 1'
#
loop_
_entity.id
_entity.type
_entity.pdbx_description
1 polymer ?
#
loop_
_entity_poly.entity_id
_entity_poly.type
_entity_poly.pdbx_seq_one_letter_code
_entity_poly.pdbx_strand_id
1 'polypeptide(L)' 'MHDGYYIPKGSLIMPNLSFMLNDPRTYANPSQFEPDRFLARDGKEPETDPRTICFCFGRRICPGMLKSQKHR' A
#
# COMPACT_ATOMS: atom_id res chain seq x y z
N MET A 1 -17.32 5.02 -15.30
CA MET A 1 -16.11 5.69 -15.82
C MET A 1 -15.14 5.82 -14.67
N HIS A 2 -13.86 5.49 -14.88
CA HIS A 2 -12.76 5.70 -13.93
C HIS A 2 -11.55 6.18 -14.74
N ASP A 3 -11.01 7.36 -14.42
CA ASP A 3 -9.92 8.00 -15.15
C ASP A 3 -10.10 8.03 -16.68
N GLY A 4 -11.33 8.29 -17.13
CA GLY A 4 -11.68 8.30 -18.56
C GLY A 4 -12.00 6.93 -19.17
N TYR A 5 -11.80 5.82 -18.44
CA TYR A 5 -12.07 4.48 -18.91
C TYR A 5 -13.47 3.98 -18.50
N TYR A 6 -14.20 3.39 -19.45
CA TYR A 6 -15.41 2.63 -19.15
C TYR A 6 -15.02 1.21 -18.72
N ILE A 7 -15.45 0.80 -17.52
CA ILE A 7 -15.24 -0.54 -16.99
C ILE A 7 -16.58 -1.28 -17.08
N PRO A 8 -16.74 -2.24 -18.00
CA PRO A 8 -17.98 -3.01 -18.13
C PRO A 8 -18.34 -3.79 -16.86
N LYS A 9 -19.65 -4.05 -16.70
CA LYS A 9 -20.12 -4.97 -15.67
C LYS A 9 -19.55 -6.36 -15.91
N GLY A 10 -18.99 -6.98 -14.87
CA GLY A 10 -18.39 -8.32 -14.93
C GLY A 10 -16.89 -8.33 -15.22
N SER A 11 -16.25 -7.17 -15.40
CA SER A 11 -14.79 -7.10 -15.51
C SER A 11 -14.08 -7.60 -14.26
N LEU A 12 -13.01 -8.37 -14.46
CA LEU A 12 -12.07 -8.73 -13.40
C LEU A 12 -11.18 -7.52 -13.09
N ILE A 13 -11.06 -7.19 -11.80
CA ILE A 13 -10.19 -6.11 -11.32
C ILE A 13 -9.10 -6.72 -10.44
N MET A 14 -7.84 -6.54 -10.83
CA MET A 14 -6.67 -7.03 -10.09
C MET A 14 -5.78 -5.86 -9.69
N PRO A 15 -5.75 -5.46 -8.40
CA PRO A 15 -4.83 -4.43 -7.94
C PRO A 15 -3.38 -4.94 -7.96
N ASN A 16 -2.45 -4.14 -8.51
CA ASN A 16 -1.04 -4.48 -8.52
C ASN A 16 -0.36 -4.03 -7.21
N LEU A 17 -0.51 -4.85 -6.17
CA LEU A 17 0.07 -4.57 -4.85
C LEU A 17 1.59 -4.46 -4.90
N SER A 18 2.26 -5.29 -5.71
CA SER A 18 3.72 -5.26 -5.85
C SER A 18 4.20 -3.91 -6.35
N PHE A 19 3.59 -3.38 -7.41
CA PHE A 19 3.90 -2.05 -7.91
C PHE A 19 3.57 -0.96 -6.88
N MET A 20 2.40 -1.00 -6.26
CA MET A 20 2.01 0.00 -5.25
C MET A 20 2.98 0.04 -4.07
N LEU A 21 3.47 -1.10 -3.63
CA LEU A 21 4.46 -1.23 -2.55
C LEU A 21 5.90 -0.91 -2.99
N ASN A 22 6.13 -0.68 -4.28
CA ASN A 22 7.44 -0.34 -4.85
C ASN A 22 7.39 0.94 -5.72
N ASP A 23 6.34 1.77 -5.59
CA ASP A 23 6.18 2.96 -6.41
C ASP A 23 7.23 4.02 -6.02
N PRO A 24 8.13 4.43 -6.93
CA PRO A 24 9.16 5.42 -6.62
C PRO A 24 8.60 6.83 -6.34
N ARG A 25 7.31 7.06 -6.62
CA ARG A 25 6.62 8.30 -6.24
C ARG A 25 6.18 8.30 -4.78
N THR A 26 6.09 7.12 -4.17
CA THR A 26 5.64 6.91 -2.79
C THR A 26 6.81 6.61 -1.86
N TYR A 27 7.79 5.83 -2.33
CA TYR A 27 8.93 5.36 -1.54
C TYR A 27 10.25 5.72 -2.23
N ALA A 28 11.18 6.35 -1.51
CA ALA A 28 12.51 6.64 -2.06
C ALA A 28 13.35 5.35 -2.15
N ASN A 29 14.01 5.03 -3.26
CA ASN A 29 14.76 3.77 -3.41
C ASN A 29 13.93 2.51 -3.03
N PRO A 30 12.77 2.26 -3.66
CA PRO A 30 11.79 1.25 -3.22
C PRO A 30 12.34 -0.19 -3.22
N SER A 31 13.38 -0.47 -4.00
CA SER A 31 14.03 -1.78 -4.06
C SER A 31 14.98 -2.06 -2.90
N GLN A 32 15.28 -1.06 -2.05
CA GLN A 32 16.18 -1.20 -0.91
C GLN A 32 15.38 -1.47 0.38
N PHE A 33 15.83 -2.44 1.16
CA PHE A 33 15.25 -2.70 2.47
C PHE A 33 15.76 -1.68 3.49
N GLU A 34 14.98 -0.63 3.73
CA GLU A 34 15.32 0.46 4.67
C GLU A 34 14.15 0.70 5.64
N PRO A 35 14.10 0.00 6.79
CA PRO A 35 12.99 0.12 7.76
C PRO A 35 12.81 1.53 8.35
N ASP A 36 13.92 2.27 8.49
CA ASP A 36 13.95 3.62 9.06
C ASP A 36 13.09 4.63 8.29
N ARG A 37 12.76 4.37 7.02
CA ARG A 37 11.89 5.24 6.20
C ARG A 37 10.48 5.42 6.77
N PHE A 38 10.03 4.48 7.59
CA PHE A 38 8.70 4.48 8.21
C PHE A 38 8.70 5.09 9.63
N LEU A 39 9.83 5.64 10.07
CA LEU A 39 9.97 6.29 11.37
C LEU A 39 10.04 7.82 11.19
N ALA A 40 9.26 8.55 11.97
CA ALA A 40 9.39 10.00 12.06
C ALA A 40 10.74 10.37 12.72
N ARG A 41 11.42 11.37 12.17
CA ARG A 41 12.66 11.96 12.71
C ARG A 41 12.60 13.48 12.58
N ASP A 42 13.45 14.20 13.32
CA ASP A 42 13.48 15.67 13.26
C ASP A 42 13.66 16.16 11.82
N GLY A 43 12.64 16.83 11.30
CA GLY A 43 12.61 17.37 9.94
C GLY A 43 12.34 16.37 8.82
N LYS A 44 12.01 15.10 9.13
CA LYS A 44 11.64 14.08 8.14
C LYS A 44 10.33 13.39 8.54
N GLU A 45 9.29 13.65 7.73
CA GLU A 45 8.04 12.89 7.78
C GLU A 45 8.28 11.44 7.32
N PRO A 46 7.65 10.45 7.98
CA PRO A 46 7.74 9.07 7.55
C PRO A 46 7.09 8.87 6.17
N GLU A 47 7.63 7.95 5.39
CA GLU A 47 6.98 7.51 4.16
C GLU A 47 5.66 6.79 4.45
N THR A 48 4.85 6.58 3.41
CA THR A 48 3.52 5.98 3.54
C THR A 48 3.60 4.63 4.25
N ASP A 49 2.74 4.40 5.24
CA ASP A 49 2.73 3.13 5.95
C ASP A 49 2.30 1.98 5.02
N PRO A 50 3.15 0.96 4.77
CA PRO A 50 2.84 -0.13 3.85
C PRO A 50 1.65 -0.98 4.33
N ARG A 51 1.31 -0.93 5.62
CA ARG A 51 0.15 -1.65 6.20
C ARG A 51 -1.19 -1.16 5.68
N THR A 52 -1.23 0.04 5.12
CA THR A 52 -2.43 0.58 4.46
C THR A 52 -2.77 -0.14 3.14
N ILE A 53 -1.80 -0.83 2.53
CA ILE A 53 -1.93 -1.48 1.22
C ILE A 53 -1.65 -2.99 1.29
N CYS A 54 -0.72 -3.45 2.13
CA CYS A 54 -0.26 -4.85 2.12
C CYS A 54 -1.33 -5.87 2.54
N PHE A 55 -2.40 -5.43 3.19
CA PHE A 55 -3.57 -6.22 3.54
C PHE A 55 -4.77 -6.01 2.58
N CYS A 56 -4.50 -5.53 1.35
CA CYS A 56 -5.49 -4.96 0.43
C CYS A 56 -6.21 -3.75 1.05
N PHE A 57 -7.26 -3.27 0.38
CA PHE A 57 -8.00 -2.09 0.78
C PHE A 57 -9.49 -2.18 0.39
N GLY A 58 -10.30 -1.27 0.93
CA GLY A 58 -11.73 -1.18 0.64
C GLY A 58 -12.57 -2.30 1.27
N ARG A 59 -13.72 -2.61 0.65
CA ARG A 59 -14.73 -3.55 1.19
C ARG A 59 -14.24 -4.99 1.39
N ARG A 60 -13.09 -5.36 0.82
CA ARG A 60 -12.51 -6.71 0.86
C ARG A 60 -11.12 -6.72 1.52
N ILE A 61 -10.85 -5.73 2.38
CA ILE A 61 -9.64 -5.70 3.21
C ILE A 61 -9.52 -6.99 4.03
N CYS A 62 -8.30 -7.48 4.22
CA CYS A 62 -8.04 -8.74 4.90
C CYS A 62 -8.64 -8.75 6.33
N PRO A 63 -9.55 -9.69 6.66
CA PRO A 63 -10.14 -9.76 8.00
C PRO A 63 -9.11 -10.15 9.09
N GLY A 64 -7.98 -10.76 8.69
CA GLY A 64 -6.89 -11.13 9.59
C GLY A 64 -5.92 -10.00 9.93
N MET A 65 -6.08 -8.81 9.34
CA MET A 65 -5.15 -7.68 9.49
C MET A 65 -4.86 -7.36 10.95
N LEU A 66 -5.90 -7.20 11.78
CA LEU A 66 -5.76 -6.86 13.19
C LEU A 66 -5.03 -7.94 14.00
N LYS A 67 -5.22 -9.21 13.66
CA LYS A 67 -4.51 -10.33 14.31
C LYS A 67 -3.04 -10.37 13.88
N SER A 68 -2.76 -10.14 12.61
CA SER A 68 -1.40 -10.13 12.06
C SER A 68 -0.55 -9.01 12.64
N GLN A 69 -1.15 -7.87 12.99
CA GLN A 69 -0.45 -6.68 13.49
C GLN A 69 -0.38 -6.60 15.02
N LYS A 70 -0.94 -7.60 15.73
CA LYS A 70 -1.13 -7.57 17.20
C LYS A 70 0.15 -7.76 18.03
N HIS A 71 1.30 -7.99 17.40
CA HIS A 71 2.60 -8.16 18.07
C HIS A 71 3.36 -6.83 18.23
N ARG A 72 2.64 -5.74 18.47
CA ARG A 72 3.22 -4.45 18.86
C ARG A 72 2.89 -4.16 20.30
#